data_AF-A0A661UZN7-F1
#
_entry.id   AF-A0A661UZN7-F1
#
_cell.length_a   1.000
_cell.length_b   1.000
_cell.length_c   1.000
_cell.angle_alpha   90.00
_cell.angle_beta   90.00
_cell.angle_gamma   90.00
#
_symmetry.space_group_name_H-M   'P 1'
#
loop_
_entity.id
_entity.type
_entity.pdbx_description
1 polymer ?
#
loop_
_entity_poly.entity_id
_entity_poly.type
_entity_poly.pdbx_seq_one_letter_code
_entity_poly.pdbx_strand_id
1 'polypeptide(L)' 'MSMNRKDIGKLGEKLAQKFLKKRGYHIYETNFYCQTGEIDIVARRRDYLVFIEVRTKSNL' A
#
# COMPACT_ATOMS: atom_id res chain seq x y z
N MET A 1 14.40 10.12 -18.68
CA MET A 1 14.74 8.89 -17.92
C MET A 1 13.45 8.11 -17.70
N SER A 2 13.37 6.87 -18.17
CA SER A 2 12.21 6.00 -17.90
C SER A 2 12.24 5.61 -16.41
N MET A 3 11.16 5.87 -15.68
CA MET A 3 11.01 5.40 -14.31
C MET A 3 10.97 3.86 -14.33
N ASN A 4 11.78 3.20 -13.51
CA ASN A 4 11.74 1.74 -13.45
C ASN A 4 10.45 1.29 -12.76
N ARG A 5 9.95 0.08 -13.08
CA ARG A 5 8.73 -0.51 -12.51
C ARG A 5 8.71 -0.46 -10.98
N LYS A 6 9.87 -0.64 -10.33
CA LYS A 6 10.00 -0.54 -8.87
C LYS A 6 9.66 0.86 -8.34
N ASP A 7 10.10 1.91 -9.02
CA ASP A 7 9.82 3.29 -8.61
C ASP A 7 8.35 3.65 -8.79
N ILE A 8 7.73 3.12 -9.85
CA ILE A 8 6.29 3.24 -10.10
C ILE A 8 5.47 2.52 -9.03
N GLY A 9 5.90 1.33 -8.61
CA GLY A 9 5.31 0.58 -7.49
C GLY A 9 5.35 1.39 -6.19
N LYS A 10 6.54 1.85 -5.79
CA LYS A 10 6.74 2.69 -4.60
C LYS A 10 5.90 3.97 -4.62
N LEU A 11 5.78 4.60 -5.79
CA LEU A 11 4.93 5.77 -5.96
C LEU A 11 3.45 5.41 -5.74
N GLY A 12 2.99 4.30 -6.29
CA GLY A 12 1.64 3.76 -6.09
C GLY A 12 1.33 3.50 -4.61
N GLU A 13 2.22 2.80 -3.90
CA GLU A 13 2.08 2.56 -2.46
C GLU A 13 2.00 3.88 -1.68
N LYS A 14 2.88 4.84 -1.97
CA LYS A 14 2.87 6.15 -1.30
C LYS A 14 1.55 6.90 -1.52
N LEU A 15 0.99 6.81 -2.73
CA LEU A 15 -0.32 7.41 -3.05
C LEU A 15 -1.46 6.68 -2.34
N ALA A 16 -1.44 5.35 -2.32
CA ALA A 16 -2.41 4.52 -1.60
C ALA A 16 -2.42 4.86 -0.11
N GLN A 17 -1.25 4.94 0.54
CA GLN A 17 -1.14 5.33 1.94
C GLN A 17 -1.77 6.70 2.23
N LYS A 18 -1.49 7.71 1.39
CA LYS A 18 -2.09 9.05 1.52
C LYS A 18 -3.60 9.01 1.36
N PHE A 19 -4.10 8.26 0.38
CA PHE A 19 -5.53 8.10 0.14
C PHE A 19 -6.24 7.43 1.33
N LEU A 20 -5.67 6.33 1.83
CA LEU A 20 -6.20 5.57 2.96
C LEU A 20 -6.25 6.43 4.23
N LYS A 21 -5.18 7.15 4.56
CA LYS A 21 -5.16 8.09 5.69
C LYS A 21 -6.27 9.13 5.58
N LYS A 22 -6.46 9.74 4.40
CA LYS A 22 -7.55 10.70 4.13
C LYS A 22 -8.95 10.08 4.27
N ARG A 23 -9.08 8.76 4.09
CA ARG A 23 -10.33 7.99 4.26
C ARG A 23 -10.53 7.46 5.68
N GLY A 24 -9.69 7.85 6.63
CA GLY A 24 -9.81 7.47 8.04
C GLY A 24 -9.23 6.10 8.38
N TYR A 25 -8.34 5.56 7.55
CA TYR A 25 -7.55 4.39 7.90
C TYR A 25 -6.36 4.80 8.77
N HIS A 26 -6.11 4.04 9.82
CA HIS A 26 -4.89 4.11 10.59
C HIS A 26 -3.90 3.06 10.05
N ILE A 27 -2.78 3.50 9.49
CA ILE A 27 -1.77 2.58 8.96
C ILE A 27 -0.87 2.12 10.11
N TYR A 28 -0.77 0.81 10.31
CA TYR A 28 0.13 0.21 11.29
C TYR A 28 1.51 -0.04 10.70
N GLU A 29 1.53 -0.66 9.52
CA GLU A 29 2.77 -1.09 8.89
C GLU A 29 2.63 -1.07 7.37
N THR A 30 3.76 -0.91 6.69
CA THR A 30 3.86 -0.93 5.23
C THR A 30 5.08 -1.74 4.85
N ASN A 31 5.03 -2.44 3.71
CA ASN A 31 6.07 -3.40 3.31
C ASN A 31 6.27 -4.47 4.41
N PHE A 32 5.15 -4.98 4.94
CA PHE A 32 5.17 -6.03 5.96
C PHE A 32 5.71 -7.32 5.34
N TYR A 33 6.62 -7.98 6.04
CA TYR A 33 7.19 -9.24 5.63
C TYR A 33 7.26 -10.20 6.82
N CYS A 34 6.90 -11.45 6.58
CA CYS A 34 7.12 -12.55 7.50
C CYS A 34 7.58 -13.79 6.73
N GLN A 35 7.94 -14.86 7.44
CA GLN A 35 8.42 -16.10 6.82
C GLN A 35 7.46 -16.68 5.76
N THR A 36 6.16 -16.42 5.89
CA THR A 36 5.12 -17.00 5.02
C THR A 36 4.66 -16.07 3.91
N GLY A 37 5.13 -14.82 3.85
CA GLY A 37 4.76 -13.89 2.78
C GLY A 37 4.93 -12.41 3.14
N GLU A 38 4.38 -11.57 2.26
CA GLU A 38 4.44 -10.11 2.35
C GLU A 38 3.07 -9.48 2.13
N ILE A 39 2.88 -8.26 2.66
CA ILE A 39 1.70 -7.41 2.43
C ILE A 39 2.16 -5.96 2.32
N ASP A 40 1.69 -5.24 1.30
CA ASP A 40 2.10 -3.85 1.07
C ASP A 40 1.69 -2.92 2.21
N ILE A 41 0.45 -3.01 2.71
CA ILE A 41 -0.06 -2.14 3.78
C ILE A 41 -0.97 -2.92 4.74
N VAL A 42 -0.68 -2.81 6.03
CA VAL A 42 -1.54 -3.28 7.13
C VAL A 42 -2.13 -2.06 7.85
N ALA A 43 -3.46 -1.99 7.93
CA ALA A 43 -4.17 -0.84 8.48
C ALA A 43 -5.40 -1.24 9.31
N ARG A 44 -5.88 -0.32 10.15
CA ARG A 44 -7.16 -0.41 10.84
C ARG A 44 -8.16 0.60 10.28
N ARG A 45 -9.41 0.17 10.13
CA ARG A 45 -10.56 1.05 9.87
C ARG A 45 -11.71 0.64 10.78
N ARG A 46 -12.05 1.49 11.74
CA ARG A 46 -12.99 1.13 12.82
C ARG A 46 -12.56 -0.20 13.42
N ASP A 47 -13.40 -1.22 13.43
CA ASP A 47 -13.14 -2.51 14.07
C ASP A 47 -12.44 -3.53 13.17
N TYR A 48 -12.14 -3.16 11.93
CA TYR A 48 -11.50 -4.06 10.96
C TYR A 48 -9.99 -3.86 10.92
N LEU A 49 -9.27 -4.98 10.99
CA LEU A 49 -7.90 -5.07 10.49
C LEU A 49 -7.97 -5.34 8.98
N VAL A 50 -7.26 -4.54 8.19
CA VAL A 50 -7.35 -4.52 6.72
C VAL A 50 -5.96 -4.73 6.15
N PHE A 51 -5.82 -5.78 5.34
CA PHE A 51 -4.63 -6.08 4.55
C PHE A 51 -4.85 -5.59 3.13
N ILE A 52 -3.92 -4.80 2.60
CA ILE A 52 -4.10 -4.09 1.32
C ILE A 52 -2.88 -4.38 0.45
N GLU A 53 -3.15 -4.92 -0.73
CA GLU A 53 -2.20 -5.11 -1.82
C GLU A 53 -2.37 -3.97 -2.84
N VAL A 54 -1.29 -3.31 -3.22
CA VAL A 54 -1.28 -2.13 -4.10
C VAL A 54 -0.77 -2.52 -5.48
N ARG A 55 -1.60 -2.30 -6.51
CA ARG A 55 -1.20 -2.51 -7.90
C ARG A 55 -1.27 -1.22 -8.70
N THR A 56 -0.11 -0.70 -9.12
CA THR A 56 -0.05 0.42 -10.06
C THR A 56 -0.31 -0.07 -11.47
N LYS A 57 -1.28 0.53 -12.15
CA LYS A 57 -1.52 0.32 -13.59
C LYS A 57 -1.12 1.57 -14.35
N SER A 58 -0.47 1.39 -15.50
CA SER A 58 -0.12 2.47 -16.43
C SER A 58 -1.23 2.78 -17.43
N ASN A 59 -2.35 2.04 -17.39
CA ASN A 59 -3.54 2.25 -18.21
C ASN A 59 -4.79 1.88 -17.40
N LEU A 60 -5.94 2.46 -17.76
CA LEU A 60 -7.24 2.20 -17.13
C LEU A 60 -7.84 0.87 -17.65
#